data_AF-A0A1B6CGA1-F1
#
_entry.id   AF-A0A1B6CGA1-F1
#
_cell.length_a   1.000
_cell.length_b   1.000
_cell.length_c   1.000
_cell.angle_alpha   90.00
_cell.angle_beta   90.00
_cell.angle_gamma   90.00
#
_symmetry.space_group_name_H-M   'P 1'
#
loop_
_entity.id
_entity.type
_entity.pdbx_description
1 polymer ?
#
loop_
_entity_poly.entity_id
_entity_poly.type
_entity_poly.pdbx_seq_one_letter_code
_entity_poly.pdbx_strand_id
1 'polypeptide(L)'
;MMQIKNMKRYFTFEVQILDDQNMKRRFRFSNYQSASKVMPFSCSMPIGLTEGWNLVNINLPSFTRRAYGTNYLETVKIQIHANCRVRRIYFADRLYSDNELPSAYRMYQQIGSGKGTENPK
;
A
#
# COMPACT_ATOMS: atom_id res chain seq x y z
N MET A 1 2.40 3.29 3.97
CA MET A 1 2.18 1.85 4.23
C MET A 1 0.69 1.59 4.33
N MET A 2 0.20 0.53 3.70
CA MET A 2 -1.23 0.22 3.62
C MET A 2 -1.45 -1.26 3.88
N GLN A 3 -2.35 -1.59 4.82
CA GLN A 3 -2.73 -2.97 5.11
C GLN A 3 -4.12 -3.26 4.53
N ILE A 4 -4.15 -4.11 3.50
CA ILE A 4 -5.36 -4.43 2.74
C ILE A 4 -5.56 -5.93 2.64
N LYS A 5 -6.82 -6.38 2.75
CA LYS A 5 -7.18 -7.77 2.48
C LYS A 5 -7.54 -7.93 1.00
N ASN A 6 -6.90 -8.88 0.33
CA ASN A 6 -7.29 -9.28 -1.02
C ASN A 6 -8.61 -10.07 -0.96
N MET A 7 -9.62 -9.59 -1.70
CA MET A 7 -10.95 -10.19 -1.79
C MET A 7 -11.15 -11.01 -3.08
N LYS A 8 -10.07 -11.27 -3.85
CA LYS A 8 -10.12 -11.92 -5.18
C LYS A 8 -11.05 -11.19 -6.17
N ARG A 9 -11.16 -9.86 -6.04
CA ARG A 9 -11.96 -8.96 -6.89
C ARG A 9 -11.09 -7.82 -7.40
N TYR A 10 -11.55 -7.11 -8.44
CA TYR A 10 -10.84 -5.95 -8.95
C TYR A 10 -10.75 -4.85 -7.90
N PHE A 11 -9.52 -4.41 -7.67
CA PHE A 11 -9.15 -3.42 -6.68
C PHE A 11 -8.18 -2.41 -7.30
N THR A 12 -8.44 -1.14 -7.00
CA THR A 12 -7.61 -0.02 -7.40
C THR A 12 -7.50 0.97 -6.25
N PHE A 13 -6.35 1.62 -6.13
CA PHE A 13 -6.23 2.82 -5.33
C PHE A 13 -5.36 3.84 -6.06
N GLU A 14 -5.54 5.09 -5.71
CA GLU A 14 -4.91 6.24 -6.34
C GLU A 14 -4.30 7.14 -5.29
N VAL A 15 -3.09 7.62 -5.57
CA VAL A 15 -2.36 8.57 -4.74
C VAL A 15 -2.01 9.76 -5.62
N GLN A 16 -2.50 10.94 -5.25
CA GLN A 16 -2.15 12.19 -5.91
C GLN A 16 -1.04 12.86 -5.12
N ILE A 17 0.03 13.21 -5.82
CA ILE A 17 1.21 13.87 -5.26
C ILE A 17 1.41 15.24 -5.90
N LEU A 18 2.17 16.09 -5.22
CA LEU A 18 2.75 17.31 -5.75
C LEU A 18 4.26 17.11 -5.91
N ASP A 19 4.81 17.53 -7.04
CA ASP A 19 6.25 17.51 -7.31
C ASP A 19 6.90 18.90 -7.22
N ASP A 20 8.22 18.96 -7.34
CA ASP A 20 9.03 20.18 -7.30
C ASP A 20 8.82 21.14 -8.48
N GLN A 21 8.15 20.66 -9.52
CA GLN A 21 7.67 21.47 -10.65
C GLN A 21 6.26 22.02 -10.42
N ASN A 22 5.72 21.87 -9.20
CA ASN A 22 4.36 22.26 -8.82
C ASN A 22 3.29 21.57 -9.69
N MET A 23 3.59 20.40 -10.25
CA MET A 23 2.68 19.57 -11.03
C MET A 23 2.03 18.52 -10.14
N LYS A 24 0.70 18.41 -10.27
CA LYS A 24 -0.06 17.35 -9.60
C LYS A 24 -0.03 16.08 -10.45
N ARG A 25 0.50 15.00 -9.89
CA ARG A 25 0.60 13.69 -10.57
C ARG A 25 -0.15 12.62 -9.81
N ARG A 26 -0.75 11.68 -10.53
CA ARG A 26 -1.58 10.62 -9.95
C ARG A 26 -0.99 9.25 -10.18
N PHE A 27 -0.62 8.56 -9.11
CA PHE A 27 -0.23 7.16 -9.14
C PHE A 27 -1.45 6.30 -8.91
N ARG A 28 -1.78 5.46 -9.89
CA ARG A 28 -2.86 4.48 -9.82
C ARG A 28 -2.25 3.10 -9.72
N PHE A 29 -2.64 2.34 -8.70
CA PHE A 29 -2.22 0.96 -8.53
C PHE A 29 -3.45 0.07 -8.69
N SER A 30 -3.37 -0.93 -9.56
CA SER A 30 -4.49 -1.81 -9.85
C SER A 30 -4.07 -3.25 -10.05
N ASN A 31 -4.95 -4.19 -9.66
CA ASN A 31 -4.65 -5.63 -9.73
C ASN A 31 -5.09 -6.30 -11.05
N TYR A 32 -5.71 -5.55 -11.97
CA TYR A 32 -6.14 -6.03 -13.29
C TYR A 32 -5.27 -5.51 -14.44
N GLN A 33 -4.36 -4.58 -14.17
CA GLN A 33 -3.37 -4.15 -15.15
C GLN A 33 -2.15 -5.05 -15.06
N SER A 34 -1.59 -5.41 -16.20
CA SER A 34 -0.38 -6.25 -16.30
C SER A 34 0.89 -5.44 -16.58
N ALA A 35 0.75 -4.21 -17.08
CA ALA A 35 1.87 -3.37 -17.49
C ALA A 35 1.80 -1.98 -16.86
N SER A 36 2.96 -1.41 -16.54
CA SER A 36 3.07 -0.03 -16.08
C SER A 36 2.92 0.94 -17.26
N LYS A 37 2.06 1.95 -17.12
CA LYS A 37 1.86 3.01 -18.12
C LYS A 37 2.09 4.37 -17.49
N VAL A 38 3.09 5.08 -17.99
CA VAL A 38 3.41 6.45 -17.54
C VAL A 38 2.80 7.44 -18.52
N MET A 39 1.90 8.28 -18.04
CA MET A 39 1.37 9.46 -18.73
C MET A 39 1.80 10.72 -17.96
N PRO A 40 1.83 11.90 -18.60
CA PRO A 40 2.34 13.13 -17.97
C PRO A 40 1.73 13.43 -16.58
N PHE A 41 0.42 13.23 -16.42
CA PHE A 41 -0.29 13.52 -15.17
C PHE A 41 -0.69 12.27 -14.38
N SER A 42 -0.51 11.09 -14.95
CA SER A 42 -0.91 9.84 -14.29
C SER A 42 0.00 8.67 -14.63
N CYS A 43 0.44 7.94 -13.62
CA CYS A 43 1.17 6.69 -13.77
C CYS A 43 0.29 5.55 -13.27
N SER A 44 0.01 4.56 -14.11
CA SER A 44 -0.72 3.37 -13.72
C SER A 44 0.25 2.20 -13.58
N MET A 45 0.19 1.50 -12.45
CA MET A 45 1.11 0.43 -12.08
C MET A 45 0.35 -0.82 -11.66
N PRO A 46 0.81 -2.01 -12.08
CA PRO A 46 0.25 -3.27 -11.62
C PRO A 46 0.58 -3.51 -10.15
N ILE A 47 -0.33 -4.12 -9.40
CA ILE A 47 -0.06 -4.63 -8.04
C ILE A 47 -0.44 -6.10 -7.93
N GLY A 48 0.54 -6.93 -7.52
CA GLY A 48 0.30 -8.32 -7.15
C GLY A 48 -0.12 -8.40 -5.69
N LEU A 49 -1.31 -8.95 -5.42
CA LEU A 49 -1.81 -9.18 -4.07
C LEU A 49 -1.95 -10.69 -3.84
N THR A 50 -1.41 -11.19 -2.73
CA THR A 50 -1.57 -12.60 -2.32
C THR A 50 -2.93 -12.79 -1.65
N GLU A 51 -3.33 -14.05 -1.40
CA GLU A 51 -4.55 -14.34 -0.65
C GLU A 51 -4.40 -13.93 0.82
N GLY A 52 -5.42 -13.24 1.36
CA GLY A 52 -5.43 -12.79 2.75
C GLY A 52 -4.99 -11.34 2.94
N TRP A 53 -4.39 -11.05 4.10
CA TRP A 53 -3.93 -9.71 4.46
C TRP A 53 -2.57 -9.43 3.84
N ASN A 54 -2.50 -8.36 3.05
CA ASN A 54 -1.31 -7.87 2.38
C ASN A 54 -0.88 -6.55 2.98
N LEU A 55 0.44 -6.36 3.03
CA LEU A 55 1.07 -5.13 3.47
C LEU A 55 1.74 -4.46 2.27
N VAL A 56 1.16 -3.36 1.82
CA VAL A 56 1.60 -2.63 0.64
C VAL A 56 2.46 -1.44 1.07
N ASN A 57 3.72 -1.49 0.67
CA ASN A 57 4.70 -0.45 0.92
C ASN A 57 5.00 0.29 -0.39
N ILE A 58 4.76 1.60 -0.38
CA ILE A 58 4.90 2.46 -1.56
C ILE A 58 5.86 3.56 -1.22
N ASN A 59 7.00 3.56 -1.90
CA ASN A 59 8.00 4.62 -1.79
C ASN A 59 7.68 5.73 -2.80
N LEU A 60 6.82 6.67 -2.42
CA LEU A 60 6.38 7.77 -3.27
C LEU A 60 7.54 8.60 -3.84
N PRO A 61 8.60 8.96 -3.06
CA PRO A 61 9.77 9.63 -3.61
C PRO A 61 10.44 8.85 -4.75
N SER A 62 10.66 7.56 -4.55
CA SER A 62 11.32 6.71 -5.56
C SER A 62 10.46 6.52 -6.81
N PHE A 63 9.13 6.42 -6.67
CA PHE A 63 8.22 6.32 -7.82
C PHE A 63 8.19 7.62 -8.62
N THR A 64 8.17 8.77 -7.96
CA THR A 64 8.15 10.09 -8.60
C THR A 64 9.42 10.31 -9.41
N ARG A 65 10.58 10.05 -8.81
CA ARG A 65 11.87 10.18 -9.49
C ARG A 65 12.02 9.23 -10.68
N ARG A 66 11.56 7.98 -10.57
CA ARG A 66 11.64 7.01 -11.67
C ARG A 66 10.66 7.28 -12.80
N ALA A 67 9.45 7.72 -12.50
CA ALA A 67 8.42 7.94 -13.51
C ALA A 67 8.56 9.27 -14.24
N TYR A 68 9.01 10.32 -13.54
CA TYR A 68 8.99 11.70 -14.05
C TYR A 68 10.32 12.44 -13.95
N GLY A 69 11.33 11.89 -13.26
CA GLY A 69 12.60 12.57 -13.03
C GLY A 69 12.53 13.73 -12.02
N THR A 70 11.37 13.94 -11.38
CA THR A 70 11.12 15.03 -10.43
C THR A 70 11.15 14.56 -8.97
N ASN A 71 11.24 15.50 -8.04
CA ASN A 71 11.24 15.19 -6.61
C ASN A 71 9.83 15.22 -6.01
N TYR A 72 9.57 14.31 -5.08
CA TYR A 72 8.34 14.29 -4.31
C TYR A 72 8.38 15.38 -3.22
N LEU A 73 7.33 16.19 -3.15
CA LEU A 73 7.11 17.17 -2.08
C LEU A 73 6.10 16.65 -1.07
N GLU A 74 4.86 16.45 -1.50
CA GLU A 74 3.76 16.09 -0.62
C GLU A 74 2.71 15.21 -1.29
N THR A 75 1.91 14.54 -0.47
CA THR A 75 0.74 13.78 -0.91
C THR A 75 -0.50 14.61 -0.70
N VAL A 76 -1.21 14.91 -1.78
CA VAL A 76 -2.41 15.76 -1.77
C VAL A 76 -3.66 14.96 -1.43
N LYS A 77 -3.81 13.77 -2.01
CA LYS A 77 -5.02 12.97 -1.87
C LYS A 77 -4.73 11.48 -2.02
N ILE A 78 -5.38 10.66 -1.19
CA ILE A 78 -5.46 9.21 -1.38
C ILE A 78 -6.92 8.86 -1.66
N GLN A 79 -7.16 8.08 -2.71
CA GLN A 79 -8.47 7.57 -3.07
C GLN A 79 -8.42 6.05 -3.19
N ILE A 80 -9.32 5.37 -2.49
CA ILE A 80 -9.37 3.91 -2.47
C ILE A 80 -10.70 3.49 -3.07
N HIS A 81 -10.66 2.65 -4.09
CA HIS A 81 -11.86 2.14 -4.72
C HIS A 81 -12.43 0.93 -3.97
N ALA A 82 -13.63 0.50 -4.36
CA ALA A 82 -14.37 -0.59 -3.74
C ALA A 82 -13.62 -1.95 -3.78
N ASN A 83 -14.25 -2.97 -3.18
CA ASN A 83 -13.77 -4.36 -3.14
C ASN A 83 -12.48 -4.60 -2.35
N CYS A 84 -12.15 -3.74 -1.38
CA CYS A 84 -11.06 -3.97 -0.43
C CYS A 84 -11.58 -4.00 1.02
N ARG A 85 -10.82 -4.66 1.90
CA ARG A 85 -10.92 -4.40 3.34
C ARG A 85 -9.63 -3.75 3.80
N VAL A 86 -9.73 -2.51 4.24
CA VAL A 86 -8.60 -1.75 4.77
C VAL A 86 -8.57 -1.95 6.28
N ARG A 87 -7.40 -2.31 6.82
CA ARG A 87 -7.20 -2.32 8.28
C ARG A 87 -6.55 -1.03 8.75
N ARG A 88 -5.48 -0.61 8.07
CA ARG A 88 -4.66 0.55 8.45
C ARG A 88 -4.02 1.18 7.21
N ILE A 89 -3.93 2.51 7.25
CA ILE A 89 -3.16 3.31 6.29
C ILE A 89 -2.42 4.36 7.11
N TYR A 90 -1.12 4.46 6.91
CA TYR A 90 -0.30 5.48 7.54
C TYR A 90 0.86 5.87 6.63
N PHE A 91 1.33 7.09 6.81
CA PHE A 91 2.57 7.56 6.24
C PHE A 91 3.72 7.21 7.17
N ALA A 92 4.87 6.92 6.58
CA ALA A 92 6.11 6.68 7.29
C ALA A 92 7.23 7.36 6.50
N ASP A 93 8.17 7.96 7.20
CA ASP A 93 9.39 8.56 6.67
C ASP A 93 10.35 7.49 6.11
N ARG A 94 10.41 6.33 6.77
CA ARG A 94 11.27 5.20 6.41
C ARG A 94 10.53 3.87 6.46
N LEU A 95 11.17 2.84 5.90
CA LEU A 95 10.68 1.47 6.01
C LEU A 95 11.01 0.94 7.40
N TYR A 96 10.03 0.96 8.31
CA TYR A 96 10.18 0.35 9.63
C TYR A 96 10.08 -1.17 9.54
N SER A 97 10.97 -1.85 10.26
CA SER A 97 10.88 -3.29 10.47
C SER A 97 9.84 -3.61 11.55
N ASP A 98 9.23 -4.81 11.50
CA ASP A 98 8.15 -5.20 12.42
C ASP A 98 8.50 -5.01 13.91
N ASN A 99 9.79 -5.14 14.26
CA ASN A 99 10.27 -4.94 15.63
C ASN A 99 10.23 -3.48 16.10
N GLU A 100 10.41 -2.52 15.19
CA GLU A 100 10.41 -1.08 15.49
C GLU A 100 8.99 -0.49 15.50
N LEU A 101 8.05 -1.14 14.82
CA LEU A 101 6.66 -0.72 14.82
C LEU A 101 6.05 -0.94 16.22
N PRO A 102 5.34 0.07 16.77
CA PRO A 102 4.56 -0.12 18.00
C PRO A 102 3.61 -1.32 17.84
N SER A 103 3.29 -2.00 18.94
CA SER A 103 2.38 -3.17 18.92
C SER A 103 1.04 -2.88 18.23
N ALA A 104 0.57 -1.64 18.29
CA ALA A 104 -0.60 -1.16 17.58
C ALA A 104 -0.48 -1.19 16.05
N TYR A 105 0.73 -1.27 15.46
CA TYR A 105 0.98 -1.29 14.02
C TYR A 105 1.58 -2.60 13.52
N ARG A 106 2.07 -3.47 14.41
CA ARG A 106 2.53 -4.82 14.05
C ARG A 106 1.42 -5.64 13.41
N MET A 107 1.80 -6.40 12.38
CA MET A 107 0.92 -7.33 11.69
C MET A 107 0.76 -8.61 12.53
N TYR A 108 -0.03 -8.56 13.59
CA TYR A 108 -0.50 -9.78 14.23
C TYR A 108 -1.49 -10.46 13.28
N GLN A 109 -1.06 -11.55 12.65
CA GLN A 109 -2.00 -12.61 12.26
C GLN A 109 -2.69 -13.01 13.56
N GLN A 110 -4.01 -12.88 13.62
CA GLN A 110 -4.76 -13.49 14.70
C GLN A 110 -4.51 -14.99 14.58
N ILE A 111 -3.67 -15.54 15.46
CA ILE A 111 -3.59 -16.98 15.69
C ILE A 111 -4.97 -17.34 16.23
N GLY A 112 -5.86 -17.78 15.34
CA GLY A 112 -7.10 -18.39 15.74
C GLY A 112 -6.77 -19.68 16.49
N SER A 113 -7.09 -19.70 17.79
CA SER A 113 -7.37 -20.91 18.58
C SER A 113 -6.31 -22.01 18.54
N GLY A 114 -5.19 -21.81 19.26
CA GLY A 114 -4.47 -22.94 19.82
C GLY A 114 -5.33 -23.56 20.92
N LYS A 115 -5.87 -24.76 20.67
CA LYS A 115 -6.40 -25.64 21.71
C LYS A 115 -5.31 -25.79 22.78
N GLY A 116 -5.56 -25.26 23.98
CA GLY A 116 -4.74 -25.56 25.14
C GLY A 116 -4.82 -27.06 25.40
N THR A 117 -3.66 -27.71 25.34
CA THR A 117 -3.45 -29.08 25.76
C THR A 117 -3.86 -29.23 27.23
N GLU A 118 -4.91 -30.01 27.47
CA GLU A 118 -5.13 -30.71 28.75
C GLU A 118 -3.91 -31.60 29.01
N ASN A 119 -3.22 -31.37 30.13
CA ASN A 119 -2.35 -32.39 30.74
C ASN A 119 -3.20 -33.16 31.77
N PRO A 120 -3.41 -34.47 31.62
CA PRO A 120 -3.80 -35.30 32.74
C PRO A 120 -2.54 -35.81 33.48
N LYS A 121 -2.52 -35.49 34.78
CA LYS A 121 -1.85 -36.13 35.93
C LYS A 121 -0.46 -36.73 35.74
#